data_AF-A0A1V3KDX3-F1
#
_entry.id   AF-A0A1V3KDX3-F1
#
_cell.length_a   1.000
_cell.length_b   1.000
_cell.length_c   1.000
_cell.angle_alpha   90.00
_cell.angle_beta   90.00
_cell.angle_gamma   90.00
#
_symmetry.space_group_name_H-M   'P 1'
#
loop_
_entity.id
_entity.type
_entity.pdbx_description
1 polymer ?
#
loop_
_entity_poly.entity_id
_entity_poly.type
_entity_poly.pdbx_seq_one_letter_code
_entity_poly.pdbx_strand_id
1 'polypeptide(L)'
;MFNIALESKPFINEWDDLVLSASITISDFKEDFFLPISFWSVKDYISQWSLSLEEGMKRRNHSVLITSMYPPNDLEFIQSWIVYYSENIALVQNKIFFVDHYIDFDYKKINDFVESRREY
;
A
#
# COMPACT_ATOMS: atom_id res chain seq x y z
N MET A 1 -9.49 13.19 -8.14
CA MET A 1 -8.02 13.37 -8.03
C MET A 1 -7.48 12.22 -7.21
N PHE A 2 -6.37 11.59 -7.60
CA PHE A 2 -5.72 10.55 -6.80
C PHE A 2 -4.30 11.03 -6.45
N ASN A 3 -3.93 10.98 -5.17
CA ASN A 3 -2.60 11.39 -4.72
C ASN A 3 -2.22 10.71 -3.40
N ILE A 4 -0.93 10.44 -3.21
CA ILE A 4 -0.33 10.15 -1.90
C ILE A 4 0.70 11.25 -1.64
N ALA A 5 0.40 12.12 -0.67
CA ALA A 5 1.30 13.17 -0.22
C ALA A 5 2.12 12.67 0.97
N LEU A 6 3.42 12.97 0.97
CA LEU A 6 4.35 12.64 2.04
C LEU A 6 4.84 13.92 2.69
N GLU A 7 4.88 13.95 4.02
CA GLU A 7 5.56 15.01 4.75
C GLU A 7 7.08 14.93 4.58
N SER A 8 7.79 16.00 4.96
CA SER A 8 9.25 16.06 4.74
C SER A 8 10.08 15.52 5.90
N LYS A 9 9.53 15.52 7.13
CA LYS A 9 10.28 15.24 8.35
C LYS A 9 9.77 13.98 9.04
N PRO A 10 10.61 12.94 9.21
CA PRO A 10 10.22 11.76 9.98
C PRO A 10 10.26 12.05 11.49
N PHE A 11 9.54 11.23 12.25
CA PHE A 11 9.46 11.30 13.70
C PHE A 11 9.19 9.91 14.30
N ILE A 12 9.38 9.78 15.61
CA ILE A 12 9.01 8.57 16.35
C ILE A 12 7.55 8.71 16.78
N ASN A 13 6.68 7.77 16.40
CA ASN A 13 5.27 7.78 16.79
C ASN A 13 5.06 7.21 18.21
N GLU A 14 3.80 7.04 18.61
CA GLU A 14 3.42 6.54 19.94
C GLU A 14 3.73 5.06 20.20
N TRP A 15 4.12 4.32 19.16
CA TRP A 15 4.53 2.90 19.23
C TRP A 15 6.05 2.71 19.07
N ASP A 16 6.83 3.77 19.28
CA ASP A 16 8.29 3.81 19.13
C ASP A 16 8.80 3.49 17.70
N ASP A 17 7.95 3.63 16.68
CA ASP A 17 8.33 3.45 15.29
C ASP A 17 8.79 4.76 14.63
N LEU A 18 9.89 4.68 13.88
CA LEU A 18 10.31 5.75 12.98
C LEU A 18 9.40 5.78 11.75
N VAL A 19 8.58 6.83 11.66
CA VAL A 19 7.58 6.99 10.61
C VAL A 19 7.68 8.33 9.89
N LEU A 20 7.01 8.39 8.74
CA LEU A 20 6.70 9.60 8.01
C LEU A 20 5.19 9.77 7.88
N SER A 21 4.66 10.94 8.21
CA SER A 21 3.24 11.24 7.96
C SER A 21 2.96 11.30 6.45
N ALA A 22 1.81 10.76 6.08
CA ALA A 22 1.31 10.81 4.72
C ALA A 22 -0.20 10.98 4.68
N SER A 23 -0.70 11.40 3.53
CA SER A 23 -2.12 11.50 3.24
C SER A 23 -2.43 10.88 1.89
N ILE A 24 -3.45 10.01 1.83
CA ILE A 24 -4.03 9.57 0.58
C ILE A 24 -5.27 10.43 0.28
N THR A 25 -5.42 10.85 -0.98
CA THR A 25 -6.59 11.57 -1.46
C THR A 25 -7.20 10.81 -2.63
N ILE A 26 -8.49 10.50 -2.53
CA ILE A 26 -9.27 9.77 -3.53
C ILE A 26 -10.53 10.59 -3.80
N SER A 27 -10.48 11.41 -4.84
CA SER A 27 -11.53 12.40 -5.15
C SER A 27 -11.76 13.37 -3.99
N ASP A 28 -12.88 13.28 -3.30
CA ASP A 28 -13.27 14.08 -2.13
C ASP A 28 -12.88 13.42 -0.79
N PHE A 29 -12.53 12.13 -0.81
CA PHE A 29 -12.03 11.41 0.35
C PHE A 29 -10.56 11.72 0.63
N LYS A 30 -10.22 11.90 1.91
CA LYS A 30 -8.84 12.04 2.38
C LYS A 30 -8.66 11.26 3.68
N GLU A 31 -7.56 10.50 3.77
CA GLU A 31 -7.15 9.80 4.99
C GLU A 31 -5.66 10.03 5.24
N ASP A 32 -5.32 10.29 6.50
CA ASP A 32 -3.93 10.44 6.96
C ASP A 32 -3.45 9.11 7.55
N PHE A 33 -2.19 8.76 7.31
CA PHE A 33 -1.57 7.53 7.81
C PHE A 33 -0.07 7.74 8.05
N PHE A 34 0.54 6.81 8.78
CA PHE A 34 1.99 6.79 9.01
C PHE A 34 2.64 5.73 8.13
N LEU A 35 3.71 6.10 7.41
CA LEU A 35 4.60 5.16 6.75
C LEU A 35 5.76 4.81 7.68
N PRO A 36 5.88 3.56 8.13
CA PRO A 36 7.10 3.06 8.77
C PRO A 36 8.28 3.13 7.79
N ILE A 37 9.37 3.78 8.21
CA ILE A 37 10.56 3.97 7.38
C ILE A 37 11.84 3.34 7.95
N SER A 38 11.71 2.50 8.98
CA SER A 38 12.83 1.78 9.59
C SER A 38 13.42 0.71 8.66
N PHE A 39 12.57 0.03 7.86
CA PHE A 39 12.99 -1.01 6.92
C PHE A 39 12.97 -0.51 5.47
N TRP A 40 11.82 -0.04 5.00
CA TRP A 40 11.73 0.61 3.68
C TRP A 40 12.02 2.09 3.79
N SER A 41 12.85 2.61 2.91
CA SER A 41 12.93 4.05 2.70
C SER A 41 11.71 4.56 1.95
N VAL A 42 11.46 5.87 2.00
CA VAL A 42 10.45 6.54 1.16
C VAL A 42 10.62 6.19 -0.33
N LYS A 43 11.86 6.03 -0.80
CA LYS A 43 12.13 5.67 -2.20
C LYS A 43 11.65 4.25 -2.53
N ASP A 44 11.73 3.33 -1.57
CA ASP A 44 11.27 1.95 -1.76
C ASP A 44 9.74 1.91 -1.91
N TYR A 45 9.01 2.67 -1.07
CA TYR A 45 7.56 2.82 -1.22
C TYR A 45 7.19 3.42 -2.58
N ILE A 46 7.80 4.54 -2.97
CA ILE A 46 7.51 5.20 -4.27
C ILE A 46 7.82 4.25 -5.43
N SER A 47 8.93 3.52 -5.35
CA SER A 47 9.30 2.52 -6.35
C SER A 47 8.27 1.39 -6.43
N GLN A 48 7.86 0.85 -5.29
CA GLN A 48 6.85 -0.20 -5.22
C GLN A 48 5.49 0.26 -5.77
N TRP A 49 5.03 1.44 -5.38
CA TRP A 49 3.79 2.03 -5.89
C TRP A 49 3.85 2.23 -7.40
N SER A 50 4.94 2.78 -7.91
CA SER A 50 5.10 3.07 -9.34
C SER A 50 5.06 1.78 -10.16
N LEU A 51 5.82 0.75 -9.75
CA LEU A 51 5.85 -0.55 -10.41
C LEU A 51 4.50 -1.25 -10.35
N SER A 52 3.85 -1.24 -9.18
CA SER A 52 2.54 -1.86 -8.97
C SER A 52 1.47 -1.19 -9.83
N LEU A 53 1.41 0.14 -9.84
CA LEU A 53 0.50 0.93 -10.70
C LEU A 53 0.73 0.64 -12.18
N GLU A 54 1.99 0.64 -12.63
CA GLU A 54 2.34 0.35 -14.01
C GLU A 54 1.86 -1.05 -14.43
N GLU A 55 2.14 -2.06 -13.60
CA GLU A 55 1.73 -3.44 -13.84
C GLU A 55 0.21 -3.58 -13.87
N GLY A 56 -0.49 -3.07 -12.86
CA GLY A 56 -1.93 -3.18 -12.73
C GLY A 56 -2.68 -2.48 -13.86
N MET A 57 -2.20 -1.32 -14.30
CA MET A 57 -2.75 -0.61 -15.47
C MET A 57 -2.53 -1.40 -16.77
N LYS A 58 -1.32 -1.96 -16.99
CA LYS A 58 -1.03 -2.78 -18.19
C LYS A 58 -1.91 -4.02 -18.24
N ARG A 59 -2.12 -4.69 -17.10
CA ARG A 59 -2.95 -5.89 -16.99
C ARG A 59 -4.46 -5.59 -16.93
N ARG A 60 -4.85 -4.33 -16.73
CA ARG A 60 -6.24 -3.88 -16.49
C ARG A 60 -6.92 -4.69 -15.37
N ASN A 61 -6.19 -4.93 -14.28
CA ASN A 61 -6.69 -5.71 -13.15
C ASN A 61 -6.67 -4.86 -11.88
N HIS A 62 -5.59 -4.93 -11.10
CA HIS A 62 -5.44 -4.16 -9.88
C HIS A 62 -3.97 -3.84 -9.58
N SER A 63 -3.77 -2.88 -8.68
CA SER A 63 -2.48 -2.50 -8.11
C SER A 63 -2.59 -2.44 -6.60
N VAL A 64 -1.59 -2.95 -5.89
CA VAL A 64 -1.46 -2.81 -4.44
C VAL A 64 -0.43 -1.75 -4.11
N LEU A 65 -0.82 -0.79 -3.27
CA LEU A 65 0.04 0.26 -2.72
C LEU A 65 0.29 -0.06 -1.25
N ILE A 66 1.47 -0.60 -0.94
CA ILE A 66 1.84 -0.96 0.42
C ILE A 66 2.07 0.33 1.22
N THR A 67 1.46 0.46 2.40
CA THR A 67 1.63 1.63 3.27
C THR A 67 2.32 1.31 4.59
N SER A 68 2.57 0.03 4.87
CA SER A 68 3.38 -0.42 6.01
C SER A 68 4.28 -1.58 5.60
N MET A 69 5.59 -1.44 5.80
CA MET A 69 6.54 -2.52 5.57
C MET A 69 7.62 -2.59 6.66
N TYR A 70 7.82 -3.81 7.16
CA TYR A 70 8.81 -4.18 8.17
C TYR A 70 9.67 -5.34 7.65
N PRO A 71 10.76 -5.72 8.34
CA PRO A 71 11.52 -6.90 7.96
C PRO A 71 10.60 -8.13 7.82
N PRO A 72 10.71 -8.93 6.75
CA PRO A 72 9.78 -10.03 6.49
C PRO A 72 9.63 -11.06 7.62
N ASN A 73 10.66 -11.22 8.46
CA ASN A 73 10.64 -12.15 9.58
C ASN A 73 9.77 -11.66 10.76
N ASP A 74 9.48 -10.36 10.82
CA ASP A 74 8.72 -9.72 11.90
C ASP A 74 7.33 -9.27 11.41
N LEU A 75 6.95 -9.68 10.19
CA LEU A 75 5.78 -9.17 9.50
C LEU A 75 4.54 -10.03 9.80
N GLU A 76 3.64 -9.52 10.63
CA GLU A 76 2.34 -10.18 10.87
C GLU A 76 1.29 -9.77 9.83
N PHE A 77 1.30 -8.50 9.42
CA PHE A 77 0.38 -7.98 8.42
C PHE A 77 0.98 -6.84 7.60
N ILE A 78 0.39 -6.60 6.43
CA ILE A 78 0.66 -5.43 5.59
C ILE A 78 -0.62 -4.62 5.41
N GLN A 79 -0.57 -3.34 5.77
CA GLN A 79 -1.57 -2.36 5.38
C GLN A 79 -1.30 -1.87 3.95
N SER A 80 -2.38 -1.68 3.20
CA SER A 80 -2.30 -1.29 1.81
C SER A 80 -3.56 -0.61 1.29
N TRP A 81 -3.42 0.04 0.15
CA TRP A 81 -4.53 0.48 -0.69
C TRP A 81 -4.51 -0.28 -2.01
N ILE A 82 -5.65 -0.88 -2.37
CA ILE A 82 -5.81 -1.58 -3.64
C ILE A 82 -6.56 -0.68 -4.61
N VAL A 83 -6.01 -0.51 -5.81
CA VAL A 83 -6.64 0.18 -6.93
C VAL A 83 -7.10 -0.86 -7.95
N TYR A 84 -8.40 -1.06 -8.11
CA TYR A 84 -9.00 -1.93 -9.12
C TYR A 84 -9.35 -1.10 -10.36
N TYR A 85 -8.95 -1.56 -11.54
CA TYR A 85 -9.22 -0.89 -12.81
C TYR A 85 -10.40 -1.54 -13.52
N SER A 86 -11.38 -0.74 -13.92
CA SER A 86 -12.51 -1.18 -14.73
C SER A 86 -12.80 -0.15 -15.80
N GLU A 87 -12.47 -0.48 -17.05
CA GLU A 87 -12.61 0.40 -18.22
C GLU A 87 -12.06 1.82 -17.98
N ASN A 88 -12.93 2.76 -17.60
CA ASN A 88 -12.63 4.18 -17.40
C ASN A 88 -12.67 4.63 -15.93
N ILE A 89 -12.87 3.70 -15.00
CA ILE A 89 -12.92 3.98 -13.56
C ILE A 89 -11.85 3.20 -12.80
N ALA A 90 -11.38 3.80 -11.71
CA ALA A 90 -10.53 3.16 -10.72
C ALA A 90 -11.27 3.15 -9.38
N LEU A 91 -11.40 1.97 -8.79
CA LEU A 91 -12.06 1.76 -7.51
C LEU A 91 -10.99 1.45 -6.47
N VAL A 92 -11.03 2.14 -5.33
CA VAL A 92 -9.97 2.06 -4.33
C VAL A 92 -10.52 1.46 -3.04
N GLN A 93 -9.81 0.51 -2.45
CA GLN A 93 -10.16 -0.13 -1.17
C GLN A 93 -8.93 -0.20 -0.25
N ASN A 94 -9.09 0.13 1.02
CA ASN A 94 -8.10 -0.19 2.04
C ASN A 94 -8.15 -1.70 2.32
N LYS A 95 -6.99 -2.37 2.37
CA LYS A 95 -6.89 -3.79 2.69
C LYS A 95 -5.70 -4.06 3.60
N ILE A 96 -5.93 -4.90 4.61
CA ILE A 96 -4.89 -5.52 5.43
C ILE A 96 -4.65 -6.95 4.93
N PHE A 97 -3.41 -7.27 4.59
CA PHE A 97 -2.97 -8.62 4.30
C PHE A 97 -2.38 -9.23 5.56
N PHE A 98 -3.04 -10.23 6.14
CA PHE A 98 -2.48 -11.04 7.22
C PHE A 98 -1.55 -12.09 6.61
N VAL A 99 -0.26 -12.06 6.98
CA VAL A 99 0.80 -12.85 6.34
C VAL A 99 0.59 -14.35 6.58
N ASP A 100 0.11 -14.72 7.76
CA ASP A 100 -0.18 -16.09 8.19
C ASP A 100 -1.33 -16.76 7.41
N HIS A 101 -2.14 -16.00 6.67
CA HIS A 101 -3.17 -16.53 5.78
C HIS A 101 -2.61 -17.07 4.45
N TYR A 102 -1.31 -16.92 4.19
CA TYR A 102 -0.67 -17.33 2.93
C TYR A 102 0.52 -18.26 3.18
N ILE A 103 0.53 -19.43 2.54
CA ILE A 103 1.55 -20.48 2.74
C ILE A 103 2.93 -20.07 2.22
N ASP A 104 2.99 -19.18 1.20
CA ASP A 104 4.22 -18.72 0.56
C ASP A 104 4.19 -17.20 0.32
N PHE A 105 3.89 -16.43 1.37
CA PHE A 105 3.78 -14.97 1.24
C PHE A 105 5.08 -14.33 0.73
N ASP A 106 4.96 -13.56 -0.35
CA ASP A 106 6.06 -12.73 -0.87
C ASP A 106 5.52 -11.33 -1.19
N TYR A 107 5.91 -10.35 -0.37
CA TYR A 107 5.51 -8.95 -0.56
C TYR A 107 5.92 -8.39 -1.93
N LYS A 108 6.95 -8.97 -2.58
CA LYS A 108 7.37 -8.56 -3.94
C LYS A 108 6.37 -8.98 -5.00
N LYS A 109 5.51 -9.95 -4.69
CA LYS A 109 4.43 -10.46 -5.53
C LYS A 109 3.07 -10.11 -4.95
N ILE A 110 2.97 -9.04 -4.16
CA ILE A 110 1.75 -8.73 -3.40
C ILE A 110 0.48 -8.61 -4.27
N ASN A 111 0.63 -8.20 -5.54
CA ASN A 111 -0.47 -8.18 -6.52
C ASN A 111 -1.07 -9.59 -6.75
N ASP A 112 -0.29 -10.66 -6.66
CA ASP A 112 -0.78 -12.04 -6.87
C ASP A 112 -1.68 -12.54 -5.72
N PHE A 113 -1.69 -11.84 -4.57
CA PHE A 113 -2.49 -12.18 -3.39
C PHE A 113 -3.82 -11.39 -3.31
N VAL A 114 -4.16 -10.65 -4.37
CA VAL A 114 -5.42 -9.89 -4.46
C VAL A 114 -6.45 -10.65 -5.27
N GLU A 115 -7.57 -10.97 -4.63
CA GLU A 115 -8.75 -11.49 -5.30
C GLU A 115 -9.51 -10.40 -6.04
N SER A 116 -10.44 -10.81 -6.91
CA SER A 116 -11.38 -9.86 -7.55
C SER A 116 -12.13 -9.03 -6.50
N ARG A 117 -12.36 -7.75 -6.83
CA ARG A 117 -13.09 -6.82 -5.97
C ARG A 117 -14.45 -7.41 -5.57
N ARG A 118 -14.76 -7.36 -4.28
CA ARG A 118 -16.07 -7.69 -3.72
C ARG A 118 -16.70 -6.41 -3.14
N GLU A 119 -17.99 -6.23 -3.39
CA GLU A 119 -18.85 -5.27 -2.70
C GLU A 119 -19.65 -6.06 -1.67
N TYR A 120 -19.64 -5.64 -0.40
CA TYR A 120 -20.48 -6.19 0.66
C TYR A 120 -21.55 -5.18 1.01
#